data_AF-A0A0F9LT55-F1
#
_entry.id   AF-A0A0F9LT55-F1
#
_cell.length_a   1.000
_cell.length_b   1.000
_cell.length_c   1.000
_cell.angle_alpha   90.00
_cell.angle_beta   90.00
_cell.angle_gamma   90.00
#
_symmetry.space_group_name_H-M   'P 1'
#
loop_
_entity.id
_entity.type
_entity.pdbx_description
1 polymer ?
#
loop_
_entity_poly.entity_id
_entity_poly.type
_entity_poly.pdbx_seq_one_letter_code
_entity_poly.pdbx_strand_id
1 'polypeptide(L)'
;SPALYADVTWKLSKEYLYKLKVTTRLRPGVPTEERFVNIITDRPMSPGEWERELISRWGGWYPERREELVAIEPILAVHKVAE
;
A
#
# COMPACT_ATOMS: atom_id res chain seq x y z
N SER A 1 17.11 -9.52 -8.65
CA SER A 1 15.96 -8.61 -8.53
C SER A 1 16.46 -7.18 -8.50
N PRO A 2 16.00 -6.28 -9.39
CA PRO A 2 16.37 -4.87 -9.25
C PRO A 2 15.72 -4.33 -7.97
N ALA A 3 16.50 -3.59 -7.20
CA ALA A 3 16.06 -3.01 -5.93
C ALA A 3 14.93 -2.02 -6.19
N LEU A 4 13.74 -2.29 -5.63
CA LEU A 4 12.53 -1.48 -5.80
C LEU A 4 12.48 -0.28 -4.83
N TYR A 5 13.60 0.06 -4.18
CA TYR A 5 13.64 0.99 -3.06
C TYR A 5 14.41 2.25 -3.40
N ALA A 6 13.88 3.39 -2.98
CA ALA A 6 14.64 4.62 -2.84
C ALA A 6 15.07 4.80 -1.37
N ASP A 7 16.35 5.07 -1.14
CA ASP A 7 16.88 5.37 0.20
C ASP A 7 16.62 6.84 0.54
N VAL A 8 16.05 7.13 1.72
CA VAL A 8 15.72 8.51 2.13
C VAL A 8 16.03 8.77 3.61
N THR A 9 16.27 10.05 3.94
CA THR A 9 16.50 10.56 5.31
C THR A 9 15.20 10.99 6.02
N TRP A 10 14.04 10.63 5.47
CA TRP A 10 12.75 11.06 6.03
C TRP A 10 12.51 10.48 7.43
N LYS A 11 11.78 11.23 8.27
CA LYS A 11 11.31 10.74 9.57
C LYS A 11 10.17 9.73 9.38
N LEU A 12 10.49 8.52 8.96
CA LEU A 12 9.59 7.37 9.01
C LEU A 12 9.55 6.81 10.43
N SER A 13 8.35 6.43 10.88
CA SER A 13 8.13 5.75 12.17
C SER A 13 8.67 4.31 12.19
N LYS A 14 8.93 3.73 11.01
CA LYS A 14 9.58 2.43 10.79
C LYS A 14 10.56 2.50 9.63
N GLU A 15 11.25 1.40 9.37
CA GLU A 15 12.36 1.33 8.41
C GLU A 15 11.91 1.39 6.94
N TYR A 16 10.72 0.87 6.58
CA TYR A 16 10.24 0.83 5.20
C TYR A 16 8.87 1.47 5.05
N LEU A 17 8.65 2.13 3.90
CA LEU A 17 7.36 2.67 3.48
C LEU A 17 7.03 2.18 2.06
N TYR A 18 5.84 1.61 1.91
CA TYR A 18 5.25 1.26 0.62
C TYR A 18 4.02 2.13 0.39
N LYS A 19 4.01 2.91 -0.69
CA LYS A 19 2.85 3.66 -1.16
C LYS A 19 2.20 2.89 -2.30
N LEU A 20 0.94 2.53 -2.12
CA LEU A 20 0.14 1.78 -3.08
C LEU A 20 -0.98 2.68 -3.61
N LYS A 21 -1.24 2.62 -4.92
CA LYS A 21 -2.48 3.11 -5.51
C LYS A 21 -3.47 1.96 -5.50
N VAL A 22 -4.66 2.22 -5.00
CA VAL A 22 -5.73 1.24 -4.82
C VAL A 22 -6.94 1.72 -5.58
N THR A 23 -7.39 0.93 -6.53
CA THR A 23 -8.61 1.17 -7.30
C THR A 23 -9.72 0.35 -6.70
N THR A 24 -10.86 0.98 -6.47
CA THR A 24 -11.99 0.42 -5.72
C THR A 24 -13.28 0.63 -6.48
N ARG A 25 -14.27 -0.22 -6.22
CA ARG A 25 -15.61 -0.07 -6.77
C ARG A 25 -16.65 -0.35 -5.70
N LEU A 26 -17.61 0.55 -5.57
CA LEU A 26 -18.68 0.37 -4.59
C LEU A 26 -19.63 -0.77 -4.98
N ARG A 27 -20.09 -0.80 -6.24
CA ARG A 27 -20.96 -1.83 -6.83
C ARG A 27 -20.78 -1.91 -8.34
N PRO A 28 -21.14 -3.02 -9.01
CA PRO A 28 -21.13 -3.11 -10.47
C PRO A 28 -21.92 -1.96 -11.11
N GLY A 29 -21.36 -1.37 -12.17
CA GLY A 29 -21.97 -0.24 -12.89
C GLY A 29 -21.70 1.14 -12.28
N VAL A 30 -21.11 1.23 -11.08
CA VAL A 30 -20.62 2.50 -10.50
C VAL A 30 -19.17 2.74 -10.96
N PRO A 31 -18.78 4.01 -11.23
CA PRO A 31 -17.39 4.35 -11.50
C PRO A 31 -16.45 3.86 -10.40
N THR A 32 -15.21 3.58 -10.79
CA THR A 32 -14.15 3.24 -9.86
C THR A 32 -13.58 4.48 -9.19
N GLU A 33 -13.14 4.35 -7.95
CA GLU A 33 -12.42 5.37 -7.20
C GLU A 33 -10.98 4.93 -6.95
N GLU A 34 -10.03 5.85 -7.11
CA GLU A 34 -8.61 5.63 -6.80
C GLU A 34 -8.26 6.28 -5.46
N ARG A 35 -7.43 5.60 -4.66
CA ARG A 35 -6.87 6.14 -3.42
C ARG A 35 -5.44 5.67 -3.20
N PHE A 36 -4.70 6.42 -2.38
CA PHE A 36 -3.37 6.01 -1.96
C PHE A 36 -3.37 5.48 -0.55
N VAL A 37 -2.64 4.39 -0.34
CA VAL A 37 -2.47 3.72 0.93
C VAL A 37 -1.00 3.58 1.24
N ASN A 38 -0.63 3.82 2.49
CA ASN A 38 0.72 3.63 2.99
C ASN A 38 0.79 2.39 3.88
N ILE A 39 1.74 1.49 3.60
CA ILE A 39 2.14 0.40 4.49
C ILE A 39 3.51 0.75 5.03
N ILE A 40 3.61 0.85 6.36
CA ILE A 40 4.84 1.21 7.07
C ILE A 40 5.25 0.00 7.91
N THR A 41 6.48 -0.48 7.77
CA THR A 41 6.95 -1.76 8.35
C THR A 41 8.44 -1.70 8.69
N ASP A 42 8.89 -2.57 9.60
CA ASP A 42 10.30 -2.68 10.04
C ASP A 42 11.08 -3.72 9.23
N ARG A 43 10.44 -4.40 8.28
CA ARG A 43 11.08 -5.41 7.43
C ARG A 43 10.73 -5.17 5.97
N PRO A 44 11.62 -5.51 5.03
CA PRO A 44 11.26 -5.46 3.62
C PRO A 44 10.14 -6.46 3.33
N MET A 45 9.23 -6.05 2.46
CA MET A 45 8.10 -6.82 1.94
C MET A 45 8.25 -6.97 0.43
N SER A 46 7.97 -8.16 -0.06
CA SER A 46 7.81 -8.45 -1.48
C SER A 46 6.47 -7.93 -2.04
N PRO A 47 6.34 -7.80 -3.38
CA PRO A 47 5.07 -7.49 -4.04
C PRO A 47 3.84 -8.20 -3.48
N GLY A 48 3.87 -9.52 -3.45
CA GLY A 48 2.74 -10.30 -2.95
C GLY A 48 2.50 -10.15 -1.44
N GLU A 49 3.48 -9.71 -0.65
CA GLU A 49 3.29 -9.49 0.78
C GLU A 49 2.51 -8.22 1.07
N TRP A 50 2.84 -7.10 0.41
CA TRP A 50 2.11 -5.86 0.65
C TRP A 50 0.69 -5.92 0.07
N GLU A 51 0.46 -6.69 -1.01
CA GLU A 51 -0.89 -6.96 -1.53
C GLU A 51 -1.74 -7.71 -0.49
N ARG A 52 -1.20 -8.81 0.06
CA ARG A 52 -1.90 -9.61 1.09
C ARG A 52 -2.17 -8.79 2.34
N GLU A 53 -1.21 -7.97 2.76
CA GLU A 53 -1.39 -7.11 3.93
C GLU A 53 -2.50 -6.09 3.71
N LEU A 54 -2.57 -5.46 2.54
CA LEU A 54 -3.64 -4.55 2.19
C LEU A 54 -5.01 -5.26 2.21
N ILE A 55 -5.14 -6.41 1.53
CA ILE A 55 -6.40 -7.17 1.46
C ILE A 55 -6.88 -7.57 2.85
N SER A 56 -5.98 -8.06 3.71
CA SER A 56 -6.29 -8.49 5.07
C SER A 56 -6.82 -7.33 5.94
N ARG A 57 -6.25 -6.13 5.77
CA ARG A 57 -6.62 -4.95 6.58
C ARG A 57 -7.77 -4.15 5.99
N TRP A 58 -8.06 -4.31 4.71
CA TRP A 58 -9.01 -3.46 3.97
C TRP A 58 -10.38 -3.36 4.65
N GLY A 59 -10.97 -4.51 5.01
CA GLY A 59 -12.25 -4.56 5.69
C GLY A 59 -12.23 -3.98 7.10
N GLY A 60 -11.07 -3.95 7.76
CA GLY A 60 -10.90 -3.34 9.09
C GLY A 60 -10.66 -1.83 9.03
N TRP A 61 -10.06 -1.32 7.96
CA TRP A 61 -9.83 0.12 7.76
C TRP A 61 -11.06 0.86 7.27
N TYR A 62 -11.93 0.17 6.53
CA TYR A 62 -13.13 0.77 5.94
C TYR A 62 -14.40 -0.06 6.23
N PRO A 63 -14.75 -0.30 7.50
CA PRO A 63 -15.83 -1.21 7.87
C PRO A 63 -17.21 -0.80 7.32
N GLU A 64 -17.44 0.49 7.11
CA GLU A 64 -18.68 1.04 6.53
C GLU A 64 -18.73 0.97 5.00
N ARG A 65 -17.59 0.74 4.34
CA ARG A 65 -17.50 0.76 2.88
C ARG A 65 -17.31 -0.67 2.37
N ARG A 66 -18.41 -1.27 1.90
CA ARG A 66 -18.42 -2.56 1.20
C ARG A 66 -17.86 -2.44 -0.22
N GLU A 67 -16.74 -1.75 -0.36
CA GLU A 67 -16.06 -1.53 -1.63
C GLU A 67 -15.21 -2.74 -2.00
N GLU A 68 -15.31 -3.14 -3.25
CA GLU A 68 -14.46 -4.15 -3.85
C GLU A 68 -13.11 -3.54 -4.24
N LEU A 69 -12.02 -4.25 -3.92
CA LEU A 69 -10.68 -3.95 -4.43
C LEU A 69 -10.58 -4.44 -5.89
N VAL A 70 -10.40 -3.50 -6.82
CA VAL A 70 -10.33 -3.77 -8.26
C VAL A 70 -8.88 -3.91 -8.73
N ALA A 71 -7.98 -3.07 -8.22
CA ALA A 71 -6.56 -3.13 -8.54
C ALA A 71 -5.71 -2.56 -7.39
N ILE A 72 -4.49 -3.08 -7.26
CA ILE A 72 -3.48 -2.59 -6.32
C ILE A 72 -2.18 -2.44 -7.10
N GLU A 73 -1.62 -1.23 -7.12
CA GLU A 73 -0.43 -0.90 -7.90
C GLU A 73 0.62 -0.24 -7.00
N PRO A 74 1.87 -0.71 -6.98
CA PRO A 74 2.92 -0.04 -6.22
C PRO A 74 3.33 1.26 -6.91
N ILE A 75 3.38 2.34 -6.15
CA ILE A 75 3.77 3.67 -6.65
C ILE A 75 5.16 4.04 -6.16
N LEU A 76 5.46 3.69 -4.91
CA LEU A 76 6.73 4.03 -4.29
C LEU A 76 7.05 2.99 -3.22
N ALA A 77 8.31 2.58 -3.17
CA ALA A 77 8.86 1.82 -2.07
C ALA A 77 10.14 2.52 -1.59
N VAL A 78 10.23 2.72 -0.28
CA VAL A 78 11.25 3.54 0.36
C VAL A 78 11.87 2.77 1.50
N HIS A 79 13.19 2.90 1.64
CA HIS A 79 13.96 2.43 2.78
C HIS A 79 14.55 3.64 3.53
N LYS A 80 14.36 3.69 4.84
CA LYS A 80 15.00 4.68 5.71
C LYS A 80 16.43 4.25 5.97
N VAL A 81 17.38 5.10 5.61
CA VAL A 81 18.76 4.98 6.06
C VAL A 81 18.97 5.87 7.28
N ALA A 82 19.71 5.37 8.28
CA ALA A 82 20.15 6.20 9.39
C ALA A 82 21.15 7.26 8.87
N GLU A 83 21.06 8.49 9.38
CA GLU A 83 22.12 9.50 9.19
C GLU A 83 23.39 9.11 9.93
#